data_AF-A0A5N3PH22-F1
#
_entry.id   AF-A0A5N3PH22-F1
#
_cell.length_a   1.000
_cell.length_b   1.000
_cell.length_c   1.000
_cell.angle_alpha   90.00
_cell.angle_beta   90.00
_cell.angle_gamma   90.00
#
_symmetry.space_group_name_H-M   'P 1'
#
loop_
_entity.id
_entity.type
_entity.pdbx_description
1 polymer ?
#
loop_
_entity_poly.entity_id
_entity_poly.type
_entity_poly.pdbx_seq_one_letter_code
_entity_poly.pdbx_strand_id
1 'polypeptide(L)'
;MPDWSPQQESALKDVRRWLADKGGRQFFYLAGFAGTGKTTLAKEMAEGVAGCVLYGAFTGKAALVLQRKGCVGASTIHSMIYTVQRGKGGIAEFVLNVDSPVNGAALVIIDEVSMVSEELARDLLSFGTRVLVLGDPAQLPPVRGTGYFTSGEPDVMLTEVHRQARDNPIIRLSMDVREGRSLDIGSYGNSKVIRRGQVDQAEVMKADQVLVGKNLTRRTYNGRMRELQNFKGTYPVVGERLVCLRNNKEKGLLNGGLWKVAKRVSATAKGINLIVEPDDAGMAVRATDVRIHPYLFEGRETELDWKEKRKFDEFDFGYALTVHKSQGSQWDNVYLFDESGSFGEHQSNHLYTGLTRAAEQITIVV
;
A
#
# COMPACT_ATOMS: atom_id res chain seq x y z
N MET A 1 2.63 31.04 1.83
CA MET A 1 2.27 30.03 2.84
C MET A 1 1.07 29.26 2.32
N PRO A 2 0.99 27.93 2.54
CA PRO A 2 -0.21 27.19 2.19
C PRO A 2 -1.42 27.77 2.93
N ASP A 3 -2.56 27.86 2.23
CA ASP A 3 -3.83 28.34 2.76
C ASP A 3 -4.52 27.14 3.43
N TRP A 4 -4.39 27.03 4.75
CA TRP A 4 -4.93 25.91 5.53
C TRP A 4 -6.42 26.11 5.79
N SER A 5 -7.20 25.02 5.75
CA SER A 5 -8.59 25.12 6.20
C SER A 5 -8.67 25.32 7.73
N PRO A 6 -9.76 25.90 8.27
CA PRO A 6 -9.91 26.07 9.72
C PRO A 6 -9.77 24.75 10.50
N GLN A 7 -10.20 23.63 9.91
CA GLN A 7 -10.03 22.31 10.51
C GLN A 7 -8.56 21.88 10.55
N GLN A 8 -7.81 22.13 9.49
CA GLN A 8 -6.37 21.84 9.42
C GLN A 8 -5.58 22.72 10.39
N GLU A 9 -5.94 24.01 10.53
CA GLU A 9 -5.33 24.89 11.53
C GLU A 9 -5.60 24.41 12.96
N SER A 10 -6.82 23.96 13.26
CA SER A 10 -7.14 23.37 14.56
C SER A 10 -6.31 22.11 14.81
N ALA A 11 -6.22 21.22 13.82
CA ALA A 11 -5.43 20.00 13.89
C ALA A 11 -3.95 20.31 14.17
N LEU A 12 -3.37 21.32 13.51
CA LEU A 12 -2.00 21.79 13.76
C LEU A 12 -1.81 22.28 15.20
N LYS A 13 -2.79 23.01 15.75
CA LYS A 13 -2.75 23.48 17.15
C LYS A 13 -2.82 22.31 18.14
N ASP A 14 -3.70 21.34 17.89
CA ASP A 14 -3.87 20.19 18.79
C ASP A 14 -2.66 19.26 18.78
N VAL A 15 -2.05 19.00 17.62
CA VAL A 15 -0.79 18.24 17.55
C VAL A 15 0.35 18.98 18.24
N ARG A 16 0.47 20.30 18.07
CA ARG A 16 1.49 21.09 18.79
C ARG A 16 1.30 21.03 20.30
N ARG A 17 0.05 21.10 20.78
CA ARG A 17 -0.28 20.96 22.21
C ARG A 17 0.12 19.57 22.71
N TRP A 18 -0.20 18.52 21.96
CA TRP A 18 0.17 17.14 22.29
C TRP A 18 1.68 16.93 22.34
N LEU A 19 2.44 17.48 21.38
CA LEU A 19 3.91 17.41 21.37
C LEU A 19 4.52 18.12 22.59
N ALA A 20 3.93 19.23 23.04
CA ALA A 20 4.40 20.00 24.19
C ALA A 20 4.04 19.36 25.54
N ASP A 21 2.97 18.55 25.60
CA ASP A 21 2.52 17.89 26.81
C ASP A 21 3.39 16.67 27.14
N LYS A 22 4.36 16.84 28.04
CA LYS A 22 5.28 15.78 28.50
C LYS A 22 4.59 14.64 29.27
N GLY A 23 3.41 14.88 29.86
CA GLY A 23 2.65 13.87 30.61
C GLY A 23 1.58 13.17 29.77
N GLY A 24 1.28 13.71 28.59
CA GLY A 24 0.25 13.18 27.70
C GLY A 24 0.61 11.87 27.01
N ARG A 25 -0.40 11.28 26.35
CA ARG A 25 -0.31 10.04 25.58
C ARG A 25 0.87 10.03 24.62
N GLN A 26 1.52 8.89 24.46
CA GLN A 26 2.71 8.76 23.62
C GLN A 26 2.41 8.90 22.12
N PHE A 27 1.20 8.56 21.65
CA PHE A 27 0.80 8.71 20.26
C PHE A 27 -0.37 9.69 20.10
N PHE A 28 -0.49 10.24 18.90
CA PHE A 28 -1.61 11.07 18.46
C PHE A 28 -2.14 10.55 17.13
N TYR A 29 -3.43 10.26 17.06
CA TYR A 29 -4.09 9.75 15.87
C TYR A 29 -4.79 10.86 15.09
N LEU A 30 -4.17 11.23 13.97
CA LEU A 30 -4.74 12.12 12.96
C LEU A 30 -5.39 11.28 11.86
N ALA A 31 -6.71 11.12 11.95
CA ALA A 31 -7.50 10.48 10.93
C ALA A 31 -7.95 11.47 9.86
N GLY A 32 -8.27 10.96 8.69
CA GLY A 32 -8.91 11.75 7.65
C GLY A 32 -9.10 10.96 6.37
N PHE A 33 -10.06 11.39 5.57
CA PHE A 33 -10.35 10.75 4.29
C PHE A 33 -9.30 11.09 3.22
N ALA A 34 -9.39 10.46 2.05
CA ALA A 34 -8.59 10.82 0.89
C ALA A 34 -8.85 12.28 0.50
N GLY A 35 -7.80 12.99 0.09
CA GLY A 35 -7.90 14.40 -0.31
C GLY A 35 -8.01 15.43 0.83
N THR A 36 -8.00 15.01 2.10
CA THR A 36 -8.04 15.91 3.28
C THR A 36 -6.67 16.52 3.65
N GLY A 37 -5.60 16.09 2.99
CA GLY A 37 -4.27 16.69 3.16
C GLY A 37 -3.43 16.16 4.33
N LYS A 38 -3.76 15.00 4.92
CA LYS A 38 -3.04 14.39 6.05
C LYS A 38 -1.51 14.43 5.91
N THR A 39 -0.96 13.92 4.81
CA THR A 39 0.50 13.87 4.60
C THR A 39 1.11 15.28 4.51
N THR A 40 0.41 16.23 3.88
CA THR A 40 0.85 17.63 3.78
C THR A 40 0.88 18.28 5.16
N LEU A 41 -0.16 18.07 5.97
CA LEU A 41 -0.23 18.54 7.34
C LEU A 41 0.88 17.95 8.20
N ALA A 42 1.16 16.65 8.06
CA ALA A 42 2.21 15.96 8.78
C ALA A 42 3.61 16.49 8.45
N LYS A 43 3.86 16.88 7.19
CA LYS A 43 5.11 17.53 6.78
C LYS A 43 5.27 18.91 7.41
N GLU A 44 4.22 19.74 7.38
CA GLU A 44 4.21 21.04 8.06
C GLU A 44 4.48 20.90 9.57
N MET A 45 3.89 19.88 10.21
CA MET A 45 4.15 19.57 11.61
C MET A 45 5.62 19.20 11.85
N ALA A 46 6.20 18.37 10.98
CA ALA A 46 7.59 17.95 11.09
C ALA A 46 8.59 19.11 10.96
N GLU A 47 8.32 20.07 10.07
CA GLU A 47 9.17 21.27 9.91
C GLU A 47 9.21 22.14 11.18
N GLY A 48 8.15 22.10 11.99
CA GLY A 48 8.07 22.82 13.26
C GLY A 48 8.72 22.10 14.45
N VAL A 49 9.21 20.87 14.28
CA VAL A 49 9.81 20.07 15.37
C VAL A 49 11.33 20.29 15.41
N ALA A 50 11.84 20.73 16.55
CA ALA A 50 13.28 20.81 16.78
C ALA A 50 13.85 19.40 17.03
N GLY A 51 14.50 18.82 16.03
CA GLY A 51 15.20 17.55 16.14
C GLY A 51 14.99 16.64 14.93
N CYS A 52 15.37 15.36 15.07
CA CYS A 52 15.19 14.38 14.02
C CYS A 52 13.73 13.91 13.97
N VAL A 53 13.09 14.06 12.80
CA VAL A 53 11.76 13.50 12.52
C VAL A 53 11.91 12.30 11.58
N LEU A 54 11.38 11.16 11.99
CA LEU A 54 11.38 9.94 11.18
C LEU A 54 10.03 9.74 10.53
N TYR A 55 10.03 9.30 9.27
CA TYR A 55 8.83 8.93 8.54
C TYR A 55 8.77 7.41 8.35
N GLY A 56 7.59 6.83 8.52
CA GLY A 56 7.38 5.42 8.33
C GLY A 56 6.01 5.07 7.77
N ALA A 57 5.87 3.83 7.30
CA ALA A 57 4.60 3.25 6.92
C ALA A 57 4.59 1.74 7.17
N PHE A 58 3.41 1.12 7.10
CA PHE A 58 3.31 -0.33 7.28
C PHE A 58 4.00 -1.12 6.15
N THR A 59 3.80 -0.72 4.89
CA THR A 59 4.34 -1.41 3.71
C THR A 59 5.47 -0.64 3.04
N GLY A 60 6.36 -1.36 2.34
CA GLY A 60 7.46 -0.73 1.58
C GLY A 60 6.96 0.17 0.44
N LYS A 61 5.83 -0.18 -0.17
CA LYS A 61 5.16 0.67 -1.17
C LYS A 61 4.65 1.98 -0.58
N ALA A 62 3.98 1.92 0.58
CA ALA A 62 3.51 3.13 1.25
C ALA A 62 4.69 4.03 1.67
N ALA A 63 5.78 3.44 2.17
CA ALA A 63 7.01 4.17 2.47
C ALA A 63 7.60 4.85 1.21
N LEU A 64 7.60 4.16 0.07
CA LEU A 64 8.06 4.74 -1.20
C LEU A 64 7.16 5.90 -1.67
N VAL A 65 5.84 5.77 -1.52
CA VAL A 65 4.89 6.85 -1.81
C VAL A 65 5.15 8.07 -0.91
N LEU A 66 5.42 7.86 0.38
CA LEU A 66 5.82 8.93 1.29
C LEU A 66 7.11 9.62 0.83
N GLN A 67 8.13 8.87 0.41
CA GLN A 67 9.37 9.45 -0.12
C GLN A 67 9.10 10.34 -1.34
N ARG A 68 8.26 9.91 -2.28
CA ARG A 68 7.87 10.71 -3.45
C ARG A 68 7.14 12.00 -3.08
N LYS A 69 6.40 12.00 -1.96
CA LYS A 69 5.74 13.19 -1.39
C LYS A 69 6.70 14.10 -0.61
N GLY A 70 8.00 13.79 -0.59
CA GLY A 70 9.04 14.60 0.06
C GLY A 70 9.30 14.22 1.52
N CYS A 71 8.77 13.10 2.01
CA CYS A 71 9.13 12.56 3.33
C CYS A 71 10.44 11.77 3.20
N VAL A 72 11.56 12.50 3.12
CA VAL A 72 12.90 11.93 2.87
C VAL A 72 13.23 10.88 3.94
N GLY A 73 13.76 9.73 3.50
CA GLY A 73 14.16 8.64 4.40
C GLY A 73 13.00 7.79 4.94
N ALA A 74 11.76 7.98 4.45
CA ALA A 74 10.62 7.17 4.89
C ALA A 74 10.89 5.67 4.69
N SER A 75 10.62 4.85 5.71
CA SER A 75 10.89 3.41 5.69
C SER A 75 9.72 2.60 6.23
N THR A 76 9.80 1.27 6.22
CA THR A 76 8.77 0.48 6.90
C THR A 76 8.98 0.51 8.41
N ILE A 77 7.91 0.47 9.20
CA ILE A 77 8.00 0.36 10.67
C ILE A 77 8.94 -0.80 11.05
N HIS A 78 8.78 -1.94 10.40
CA HIS A 78 9.62 -3.12 10.60
C HIS A 78 11.12 -2.86 10.39
N SER A 79 11.50 -2.10 9.36
CA SER A 79 12.91 -1.76 9.12
C SER A 79 13.43 -0.69 10.06
N MET A 80 12.52 0.13 10.59
CA MET A 80 12.84 1.17 11.55
C MET A 80 13.15 0.57 12.94
N ILE A 81 12.35 -0.40 13.39
CA ILE A 81 12.40 -0.88 14.78
C ILE A 81 13.04 -2.27 14.98
N TYR A 82 13.16 -3.10 13.93
CA TYR A 82 13.77 -4.42 14.06
C TYR A 82 15.11 -4.54 13.34
N THR A 83 15.99 -5.35 13.92
CA THR A 83 17.20 -5.86 13.28
C THR A 83 17.10 -7.39 13.15
N VAL A 84 17.93 -7.97 12.28
CA VAL A 84 17.99 -9.43 12.10
C VAL A 84 19.16 -9.98 12.88
N GLN A 85 18.89 -10.88 13.81
CA GLN A 85 19.93 -11.65 14.50
C GLN A 85 19.91 -13.10 14.02
N ARG A 86 21.09 -13.71 13.92
CA ARG A 86 21.22 -15.15 13.62
C ARG A 86 21.02 -15.92 14.91
N GLY A 87 19.84 -16.53 15.06
CA GLY A 87 19.55 -17.42 16.19
C GLY A 87 20.36 -18.71 16.15
N LYS A 88 20.40 -19.42 17.28
CA LYS A 88 20.99 -20.77 17.36
C LYS A 88 20.25 -21.71 16.41
N GLY A 89 20.96 -22.24 15.40
CA GLY A 89 20.39 -23.10 14.35
C GLY A 89 20.24 -22.44 12.97
N GLY A 90 20.74 -21.21 12.78
CA GLY A 90 20.76 -20.55 11.48
C GLY A 90 19.41 -19.98 11.03
N ILE A 91 18.44 -19.88 11.93
CA ILE A 91 17.16 -19.19 11.70
C ILE A 91 17.39 -17.71 12.01
N ALA A 92 17.09 -16.86 11.03
CA ALA A 92 17.05 -15.41 11.20
C ALA A 92 15.83 -15.04 12.05
N GLU A 93 16.06 -14.37 13.18
CA GLU A 93 15.03 -13.88 14.08
C GLU A 93 15.00 -12.34 14.01
N PHE A 94 13.80 -11.78 13.91
CA PHE A 94 13.61 -10.34 14.01
C PHE A 94 13.51 -9.99 15.49
N VAL A 95 14.43 -9.15 15.94
CA VAL A 95 14.46 -8.67 17.32
C VAL A 95 14.51 -7.15 17.32
N LEU A 96 14.01 -6.54 18.39
CA LEU A 96 14.03 -5.08 18.53
C LEU A 96 15.45 -4.55 18.39
N ASN A 97 15.61 -3.52 17.57
CA ASN A 97 16.86 -2.84 17.36
C ASN A 97 17.05 -1.81 18.49
N VAL A 98 17.88 -2.15 19.48
CA VAL A 98 18.21 -1.25 20.60
C VAL A 98 18.86 0.06 20.12
N ASP A 99 19.57 0.01 18.99
CA ASP A 99 20.19 1.15 18.33
C ASP A 99 19.30 1.74 17.23
N SER A 100 17.97 1.51 17.30
CA SER A 100 17.02 2.07 16.34
C SER A 100 17.15 3.59 16.31
N PRO A 101 17.08 4.24 15.14
CA PRO A 101 17.02 5.69 15.05
C PRO A 101 15.79 6.29 15.74
N VAL A 102 14.77 5.47 16.04
CA VAL A 102 13.62 5.88 16.85
C VAL A 102 14.09 6.32 18.23
N ASN A 103 15.09 5.65 18.79
CA ASN A 103 15.66 6.02 20.07
C ASN A 103 16.37 7.38 19.97
N GLY A 104 15.74 8.43 20.51
CA GLY A 104 16.25 9.80 20.44
C GLY A 104 15.71 10.63 19.28
N ALA A 105 14.80 10.10 18.46
CA ALA A 105 14.04 10.92 17.52
C ALA A 105 13.10 11.86 18.29
N ALA A 106 12.90 13.08 17.77
CA ALA A 106 11.97 14.04 18.36
C ALA A 106 10.52 13.67 18.06
N LEU A 107 10.27 13.06 16.90
CA LEU A 107 8.96 12.61 16.44
C LEU A 107 9.12 11.48 15.43
N VAL A 108 8.23 10.49 15.52
CA VAL A 108 8.01 9.51 14.46
C VAL A 108 6.64 9.74 13.85
N ILE A 109 6.56 9.84 12.52
CA ILE A 109 5.32 9.99 11.77
C ILE A 109 5.08 8.71 10.98
N ILE A 110 3.98 8.01 11.26
CA ILE A 110 3.62 6.77 10.56
C ILE A 110 2.35 6.99 9.73
N ASP A 111 2.41 6.73 8.42
CA ASP A 111 1.25 6.73 7.52
C ASP A 111 0.69 5.32 7.27
N GLU A 112 -0.55 5.25 6.81
CA GLU A 112 -1.30 4.00 6.53
C GLU A 112 -1.33 3.04 7.74
N VAL A 113 -1.69 3.58 8.93
CA VAL A 113 -1.71 2.80 10.18
C VAL A 113 -2.86 1.82 10.31
N SER A 114 -3.79 1.81 9.36
CA SER A 114 -4.93 0.86 9.32
C SER A 114 -4.47 -0.59 9.34
N MET A 115 -3.26 -0.88 8.86
CA MET A 115 -2.69 -2.24 8.81
C MET A 115 -1.80 -2.61 10.01
N VAL A 116 -1.56 -1.70 10.95
CA VAL A 116 -0.59 -1.94 12.02
C VAL A 116 -1.22 -2.81 13.11
N SER A 117 -0.61 -3.98 13.36
CA SER A 117 -1.03 -4.91 14.42
C SER A 117 -0.69 -4.39 15.81
N GLU A 118 -1.33 -4.95 16.83
CA GLU A 118 -1.06 -4.63 18.23
C GLU A 118 0.39 -4.90 18.65
N GLU A 119 0.97 -6.03 18.26
CA GLU A 119 2.36 -6.37 18.54
C GLU A 119 3.33 -5.33 17.97
N LEU A 120 3.18 -5.01 16.67
CA LEU A 120 4.03 -4.02 15.99
C LEU A 120 3.87 -2.61 16.59
N ALA A 121 2.66 -2.24 16.99
CA ALA A 121 2.41 -0.97 17.65
C ALA A 121 3.05 -0.89 19.04
N ARG A 122 2.90 -1.94 19.86
CA ARG A 122 3.52 -2.00 21.20
C ARG A 122 5.04 -1.93 21.09
N ASP A 123 5.61 -2.63 20.12
CA ASP A 123 7.05 -2.61 19.85
C ASP A 123 7.54 -1.23 19.41
N LEU A 124 6.81 -0.55 18.52
CA LEU A 124 7.12 0.84 18.15
C LEU A 124 7.02 1.80 19.36
N LEU A 125 5.98 1.66 20.18
CA LEU A 125 5.76 2.50 21.36
C LEU A 125 6.77 2.19 22.48
N SER A 126 7.37 1.00 22.52
CA SER A 126 8.35 0.62 23.54
C SER A 126 9.59 1.54 23.57
N PHE A 127 9.90 2.23 22.46
CA PHE A 127 11.00 3.19 22.37
C PHE A 127 10.74 4.52 23.09
N GLY A 128 9.55 4.75 23.66
CA GLY A 128 9.22 5.96 24.42
C GLY A 128 9.12 7.26 23.60
N THR A 129 9.38 7.20 22.29
CA THR A 129 9.34 8.37 21.39
C THR A 129 7.91 8.73 21.01
N ARG A 130 7.63 10.03 20.82
CA ARG A 130 6.33 10.52 20.38
C ARG A 130 6.01 10.03 18.96
N VAL A 131 4.80 9.51 18.76
CA VAL A 131 4.37 8.94 17.47
C VAL A 131 3.10 9.63 16.96
N LEU A 132 3.21 10.37 15.86
CA LEU A 132 2.06 10.85 15.11
C LEU A 132 1.63 9.77 14.12
N VAL A 133 0.41 9.26 14.25
CA VAL A 133 -0.13 8.23 13.36
C VAL A 133 -1.20 8.80 12.45
N LEU A 134 -1.06 8.52 11.15
CA LEU A 134 -1.96 8.97 10.09
C LEU A 134 -2.73 7.77 9.55
N GLY A 135 -4.06 7.91 9.46
CA GLY A 135 -4.92 6.83 8.98
C GLY A 135 -6.13 7.35 8.22
N ASP A 136 -6.71 6.45 7.43
CA ASP A 136 -7.99 6.68 6.77
C ASP A 136 -8.99 5.61 7.25
N PRO A 137 -9.97 5.98 8.09
CA PRO A 137 -10.92 5.01 8.65
C PRO A 137 -11.89 4.44 7.61
N ALA A 138 -11.99 5.04 6.42
CA ALA A 138 -12.83 4.52 5.34
C ALA A 138 -12.12 3.46 4.49
N GLN A 139 -10.80 3.26 4.64
CA GLN A 139 -10.10 2.16 3.98
C GLN A 139 -10.44 0.80 4.59
N LEU A 140 -10.08 -0.27 3.89
CA LEU A 140 -10.22 -1.65 4.35
C LEU A 140 -9.41 -1.88 5.64
N PRO A 141 -9.99 -2.57 6.64
CA PRO A 141 -9.25 -3.00 7.83
C PRO A 141 -8.21 -4.08 7.48
N PRO A 142 -7.34 -4.46 8.43
CA PRO A 142 -6.46 -5.61 8.26
C PRO A 142 -7.24 -6.88 7.90
N VAL A 143 -6.62 -7.76 7.11
CA VAL A 143 -7.20 -9.08 6.77
C VAL A 143 -7.35 -9.98 8.01
N ARG A 144 -6.55 -9.76 9.06
CA ARG A 144 -6.62 -10.46 10.34
C ARG A 144 -6.41 -9.48 11.49
N GLY A 145 -7.25 -9.59 12.52
CA GLY A 145 -7.20 -8.72 13.70
C GLY A 145 -7.76 -7.33 13.45
N THR A 146 -7.54 -6.44 14.39
CA THR A 146 -7.91 -5.02 14.32
C THR A 146 -6.65 -4.16 14.22
N GLY A 147 -6.73 -3.03 13.51
CA GLY A 147 -5.64 -2.06 13.49
C GLY A 147 -5.52 -1.40 14.87
N TYR A 148 -4.33 -1.45 15.48
CA TYR A 148 -4.14 -0.98 16.86
C TYR A 148 -4.53 0.49 17.01
N PHE A 149 -3.96 1.35 16.16
CA PHE A 149 -4.20 2.79 16.20
C PHE A 149 -5.60 3.19 15.71
N THR A 150 -6.20 2.39 14.84
CA THR A 150 -7.52 2.69 14.24
C THR A 150 -8.68 2.06 15.00
N SER A 151 -8.42 1.37 16.11
CA SER A 151 -9.45 0.72 16.93
C SER A 151 -10.23 1.69 17.84
N GLY A 152 -9.63 2.83 18.18
CA GLY A 152 -10.25 3.89 18.98
C GLY A 152 -10.70 5.09 18.15
N GLU A 153 -11.33 6.05 18.82
CA GLU A 153 -11.64 7.34 18.20
C GLU A 153 -10.36 8.12 17.89
N PRO A 154 -10.29 8.78 16.73
CA PRO A 154 -9.17 9.65 16.40
C PRO A 154 -9.13 10.88 17.30
N ASP A 155 -7.92 11.32 17.66
CA ASP A 155 -7.73 12.58 18.38
C ASP A 155 -8.19 13.77 17.52
N VAL A 156 -7.97 13.68 16.20
CA VAL A 156 -8.54 14.60 15.21
C VAL A 156 -8.98 13.83 13.97
N MET A 157 -10.20 14.14 13.47
CA MET A 157 -10.70 13.64 12.20
C MET A 157 -10.80 14.78 11.18
N LEU A 158 -9.97 14.74 10.13
CA LEU A 158 -10.08 15.63 8.99
C LEU A 158 -11.21 15.14 8.06
N THR A 159 -12.20 15.99 7.86
CA THR A 159 -13.38 15.70 7.03
C THR A 159 -13.48 16.61 5.82
N GLU A 160 -12.85 17.78 5.88
CA GLU A 160 -12.88 18.75 4.80
C GLU A 160 -11.86 18.40 3.71
N VAL A 161 -12.37 18.19 2.49
CA VAL A 161 -11.54 18.01 1.29
C VAL A 161 -11.04 19.38 0.82
N HIS A 162 -9.73 19.46 0.57
CA HIS A 162 -9.08 20.68 0.10
C HIS A 162 -9.71 21.20 -1.19
N ARG A 163 -9.81 22.52 -1.37
CA ARG A 163 -10.54 23.12 -2.51
C ARG A 163 -10.04 22.59 -3.87
N GLN A 164 -8.73 22.43 -4.01
CA GLN A 164 -8.07 21.87 -5.21
C GLN A 164 -8.41 20.39 -5.47
N ALA A 165 -8.82 19.65 -4.44
CA ALA A 165 -9.21 18.24 -4.51
C ALA A 165 -10.72 18.05 -4.67
N ARG A 166 -11.55 19.10 -4.52
CA ARG A 166 -13.02 19.01 -4.69
C ARG A 166 -13.42 18.74 -6.14
N ASP A 167 -12.67 19.27 -7.08
CA ASP A 167 -12.89 19.04 -8.52
C ASP A 167 -12.27 17.71 -8.98
N ASN A 168 -11.56 17.00 -8.11
CA ASN A 168 -10.99 15.70 -8.44
C ASN A 168 -12.11 14.63 -8.46
N PRO A 169 -12.36 13.98 -9.60
CA PRO A 169 -13.44 13.02 -9.74
C PRO A 169 -13.27 11.80 -8.85
N ILE A 170 -12.04 11.36 -8.58
CA ILE A 170 -11.75 10.22 -7.70
C ILE A 170 -12.20 10.54 -6.27
N ILE A 171 -11.92 11.77 -5.80
CA ILE A 171 -12.33 12.19 -4.45
C ILE A 171 -13.85 12.26 -4.35
N ARG A 172 -14.53 12.86 -5.34
CA ARG A 172 -16.00 12.91 -5.39
C ARG A 172 -16.62 11.49 -5.34
N LEU A 173 -16.18 10.59 -6.21
CA LEU A 173 -16.67 9.21 -6.25
C LEU A 173 -16.40 8.48 -4.92
N SER A 174 -15.25 8.73 -4.30
CA SER A 174 -14.92 8.16 -2.98
C SER A 174 -15.84 8.67 -1.87
N MET A 175 -16.23 9.94 -1.93
CA MET A 175 -17.20 10.52 -1.00
C MET A 175 -18.58 9.92 -1.18
N ASP A 176 -19.02 9.70 -2.42
CA ASP A 176 -20.30 9.07 -2.74
C ASP A 176 -20.37 7.65 -2.13
N VAL A 177 -19.33 6.83 -2.35
CA VAL A 177 -19.24 5.49 -1.78
C VAL A 177 -19.25 5.50 -0.26
N ARG A 178 -18.51 6.43 0.35
CA ARG A 178 -18.44 6.58 1.81
C ARG A 178 -19.79 6.95 2.40
N GLU A 179 -20.54 7.82 1.72
CA GLU A 179 -21.86 8.30 2.16
C GLU A 179 -22.99 7.34 1.78
N GLY A 180 -22.66 6.14 1.28
CA GLY A 180 -23.62 5.11 0.90
C GLY A 180 -24.40 5.41 -0.38
N ARG A 181 -23.96 6.38 -1.18
CA ARG A 181 -24.53 6.67 -2.48
C ARG A 181 -24.02 5.69 -3.54
N SER A 182 -24.90 5.36 -4.49
CA SER A 182 -24.53 4.59 -5.67
C SER A 182 -23.68 5.44 -6.62
N LEU A 183 -22.81 4.77 -7.37
CA LEU A 183 -22.07 5.40 -8.45
C LEU A 183 -22.90 5.37 -9.74
N ASP A 184 -23.26 6.54 -10.25
CA ASP A 184 -24.00 6.65 -11.51
C ASP A 184 -23.08 6.37 -12.70
N ILE A 185 -23.60 5.66 -13.70
CA ILE A 185 -22.88 5.39 -14.95
C ILE A 185 -22.67 6.71 -15.69
N GLY A 186 -21.45 6.99 -16.10
CA GLY A 186 -21.11 8.23 -16.79
C GLY A 186 -19.64 8.59 -16.73
N SER A 187 -19.33 9.76 -17.28
CA SER A 187 -17.99 10.35 -17.27
C SER A 187 -17.87 11.40 -16.17
N TYR A 188 -16.73 11.40 -15.49
CA TYR A 188 -16.37 12.25 -14.36
C TYR A 188 -14.99 12.86 -14.67
N GLY A 189 -14.95 13.84 -15.56
CA GLY A 189 -13.67 14.34 -16.10
C GLY A 189 -12.93 13.23 -16.86
N ASN A 190 -11.70 12.93 -16.43
CA ASN A 190 -10.90 11.83 -17.01
C ASN A 190 -11.32 10.45 -16.49
N SER A 191 -12.09 10.39 -15.40
CA SER A 191 -12.57 9.14 -14.80
C SER A 191 -13.95 8.75 -15.34
N LYS A 192 -14.34 7.49 -15.21
CA LYS A 192 -15.66 7.02 -15.64
C LYS A 192 -16.17 5.82 -14.86
N VAL A 193 -17.49 5.71 -14.79
CA VAL A 193 -18.22 4.54 -14.26
C VAL A 193 -18.95 3.91 -15.44
N ILE A 194 -18.71 2.64 -15.70
CA ILE A 194 -19.24 1.92 -16.86
C ILE A 194 -19.83 0.58 -16.46
N ARG A 195 -20.71 0.04 -17.31
CA ARG A 195 -21.19 -1.34 -17.18
C ARG A 195 -20.17 -2.34 -17.73
N ARG A 196 -20.24 -3.59 -17.27
CA ARG A 196 -19.43 -4.71 -17.81
C ARG A 196 -19.47 -4.85 -19.33
N GLY A 197 -20.61 -4.57 -19.98
CA GLY A 197 -20.73 -4.63 -21.44
C GLY A 197 -20.02 -3.50 -22.20
N GLN A 198 -19.54 -2.47 -21.51
CA GLN A 198 -18.85 -1.31 -22.08
C GLN A 198 -17.32 -1.36 -21.86
N VAL A 199 -16.81 -2.47 -21.32
CA VAL A 199 -15.39 -2.65 -21.05
C VAL A 199 -14.61 -2.65 -22.37
N ASP A 200 -13.73 -1.68 -22.53
CA ASP A 200 -12.81 -1.61 -23.66
C ASP A 200 -11.49 -2.33 -23.30
N GLN A 201 -11.16 -3.35 -24.08
CA GLN A 201 -9.97 -4.15 -23.86
C GLN A 201 -8.67 -3.34 -24.01
N ALA A 202 -8.60 -2.42 -24.96
CA ALA A 202 -7.42 -1.59 -25.18
C ALA A 202 -7.20 -0.62 -24.02
N GLU A 203 -8.27 -0.11 -23.39
CA GLU A 203 -8.16 0.70 -22.18
C GLU A 203 -7.69 -0.11 -20.97
N VAL A 204 -8.24 -1.31 -20.76
CA VAL A 204 -7.79 -2.21 -19.68
C VAL A 204 -6.30 -2.51 -19.80
N MET A 205 -5.80 -2.74 -21.02
CA MET A 205 -4.39 -3.03 -21.28
C MET A 205 -3.47 -1.81 -21.14
N LYS A 206 -4.01 -0.59 -21.23
CA LYS A 206 -3.27 0.67 -21.02
C LYS A 206 -3.29 1.15 -19.57
N ALA A 207 -4.13 0.56 -18.72
CA ALA A 207 -4.16 0.93 -17.32
C ALA A 207 -2.85 0.58 -16.62
N ASP A 208 -2.37 1.48 -15.77
CA ASP A 208 -1.17 1.23 -14.98
C ASP A 208 -1.39 0.08 -14.00
N GLN A 209 -2.64 -0.12 -13.56
CA GLN A 209 -3.03 -1.26 -12.75
C GLN A 209 -4.50 -1.62 -12.93
N VAL A 210 -4.77 -2.93 -13.08
CA VAL A 210 -6.12 -3.49 -12.96
C VAL A 210 -6.34 -3.96 -11.52
N LEU A 211 -7.46 -3.55 -10.93
CA LEU A 211 -7.89 -3.95 -9.59
C LEU A 211 -9.19 -4.76 -9.64
N VAL A 212 -9.24 -5.81 -8.83
CA VAL A 212 -10.40 -6.70 -8.67
C VAL A 212 -10.61 -7.00 -7.19
N GLY A 213 -11.72 -7.61 -6.80
CA GLY A 213 -11.95 -8.01 -5.40
C GLY A 213 -11.34 -9.37 -5.07
N LYS A 214 -11.64 -10.39 -5.88
CA LYS A 214 -11.37 -11.80 -5.54
C LYS A 214 -10.07 -12.32 -6.12
N ASN A 215 -9.41 -13.24 -5.40
CA ASN A 215 -8.23 -13.95 -5.91
C ASN A 215 -8.54 -14.79 -7.16
N LEU A 216 -9.74 -15.38 -7.25
CA LEU A 216 -10.17 -16.11 -8.44
C LEU A 216 -10.22 -15.18 -9.66
N THR A 217 -10.94 -14.06 -9.54
CA THR A 217 -11.03 -13.02 -10.58
C THR A 217 -9.65 -12.51 -10.96
N ARG A 218 -8.77 -12.26 -9.98
CA ARG A 218 -7.39 -11.83 -10.23
C ARG A 218 -6.63 -12.83 -11.11
N ARG A 219 -6.70 -14.14 -10.81
CA ARG A 219 -6.05 -15.18 -11.62
C ARG A 219 -6.62 -15.22 -13.04
N THR A 220 -7.95 -15.13 -13.18
CA THR A 220 -8.62 -15.10 -14.49
C THR A 220 -8.19 -13.89 -15.32
N TYR A 221 -8.18 -12.69 -14.74
CA TYR A 221 -7.77 -11.47 -15.45
C TYR A 221 -6.29 -11.48 -15.80
N ASN A 222 -5.42 -11.97 -14.90
CA ASN A 222 -4.01 -12.19 -15.23
C ASN A 222 -3.85 -13.14 -16.43
N GLY A 223 -4.55 -14.28 -16.44
CA GLY A 223 -4.53 -15.21 -17.58
C GLY A 223 -4.99 -14.55 -18.88
N ARG A 224 -6.12 -13.83 -18.85
CA ARG A 224 -6.65 -13.12 -20.02
C ARG A 224 -5.68 -12.04 -20.52
N MET A 225 -5.13 -11.20 -19.65
CA MET A 225 -4.18 -10.15 -20.05
C MET A 225 -2.89 -10.72 -20.65
N ARG A 226 -2.48 -11.93 -20.23
CA ARG A 226 -1.37 -12.66 -20.86
C ARG A 226 -1.73 -13.11 -22.27
N GLU A 227 -2.88 -13.75 -22.44
CA GLU A 227 -3.37 -14.20 -23.75
C GLU A 227 -3.49 -13.04 -24.75
N LEU A 228 -4.00 -11.89 -24.31
CA LEU A 228 -4.13 -10.68 -25.13
C LEU A 228 -2.78 -10.10 -25.58
N GLN A 229 -1.72 -10.37 -24.84
CA GLN A 229 -0.35 -10.01 -25.20
C GLN A 229 0.37 -11.15 -25.92
N ASN A 230 -0.35 -12.20 -26.32
CA ASN A 230 0.17 -13.41 -26.98
C ASN A 230 1.19 -14.20 -26.13
N PHE A 231 1.18 -14.02 -24.81
CA PHE A 231 1.98 -14.85 -23.92
C PHE A 231 1.32 -16.23 -23.76
N LYS A 232 2.14 -17.28 -23.80
CA LYS A 232 1.69 -18.68 -23.73
C LYS A 232 2.39 -19.42 -22.60
N GLY A 233 1.75 -20.48 -22.14
CA GLY A 233 2.29 -21.39 -21.13
C GLY A 233 2.13 -20.89 -19.68
N THR A 234 2.48 -21.76 -18.74
CA THR A 234 2.23 -21.54 -17.30
C THR A 234 3.22 -20.55 -16.67
N TYR A 235 4.48 -20.59 -17.09
CA TYR A 235 5.55 -19.83 -16.45
C TYR A 235 5.82 -18.51 -17.15
N PRO A 236 6.27 -17.49 -16.40
CA PRO A 236 6.53 -16.17 -16.96
C PRO A 236 7.64 -16.18 -18.02
N VAL A 237 7.46 -15.39 -19.08
CA VAL A 237 8.44 -15.14 -20.13
C VAL A 237 8.95 -13.69 -20.10
N VAL A 238 9.97 -13.40 -20.92
CA VAL A 238 10.52 -12.05 -21.06
C VAL A 238 9.43 -11.06 -21.47
N GLY A 239 9.43 -9.89 -20.82
CA GLY A 239 8.45 -8.83 -21.03
C GLY A 239 7.23 -8.92 -20.12
N GLU A 240 6.98 -10.06 -19.46
CA GLU A 240 5.80 -10.20 -18.61
C GLU A 240 5.91 -9.41 -17.30
N ARG A 241 4.76 -8.93 -16.82
CA ARG A 241 4.64 -8.20 -15.56
C ARG A 241 4.35 -9.13 -14.39
N LEU A 242 5.11 -8.98 -13.33
CA LEU A 242 5.02 -9.73 -12.08
C LEU A 242 4.77 -8.80 -10.89
N VAL A 243 4.18 -9.36 -9.84
CA VAL A 243 4.09 -8.74 -8.52
C VAL A 243 4.89 -9.57 -7.51
N CYS A 244 5.71 -8.90 -6.72
CA CYS A 244 6.41 -9.51 -5.61
C CYS A 244 5.45 -9.63 -4.40
N LEU A 245 5.35 -10.83 -3.82
CA LEU A 245 4.43 -11.14 -2.74
C LEU A 245 5.10 -11.19 -1.36
N ARG A 246 6.43 -11.08 -1.30
CA ARG A 246 7.21 -11.16 -0.07
C ARG A 246 8.43 -10.26 -0.11
N ASN A 247 8.69 -9.54 0.98
CA ASN A 247 9.89 -8.72 1.11
C ASN A 247 11.16 -9.59 1.07
N ASN A 248 12.18 -9.13 0.36
CA ASN A 248 13.54 -9.66 0.41
C ASN A 248 14.51 -8.48 0.49
N LYS A 249 15.04 -8.20 1.69
CA LYS A 249 15.90 -7.03 1.95
C LYS A 249 17.22 -7.08 1.17
N GLU A 250 17.85 -8.26 1.08
CA GLU A 250 19.14 -8.44 0.39
C GLU A 250 19.02 -8.10 -1.11
N LYS A 251 17.86 -8.44 -1.70
CA LYS A 251 17.55 -8.22 -3.10
C LYS A 251 16.76 -6.93 -3.37
N GLY A 252 16.44 -6.15 -2.34
CA GLY A 252 15.60 -4.96 -2.45
C GLY A 252 14.15 -5.23 -2.91
N LEU A 253 13.65 -6.47 -2.78
CA LEU A 253 12.29 -6.81 -3.18
C LEU A 253 11.31 -6.34 -2.11
N LEU A 254 10.29 -5.59 -2.55
CA LEU A 254 9.20 -5.12 -1.70
C LEU A 254 7.91 -5.86 -2.05
N ASN A 255 7.16 -6.30 -1.04
CA ASN A 255 5.82 -6.84 -1.20
C ASN A 255 4.90 -5.80 -1.84
N GLY A 256 4.16 -6.20 -2.87
CA GLY A 256 3.40 -5.32 -3.76
C GLY A 256 4.25 -4.62 -4.84
N GLY A 257 5.57 -4.83 -4.85
CA GLY A 257 6.48 -4.39 -5.90
C GLY A 257 6.06 -4.93 -7.26
N LEU A 258 6.00 -4.07 -8.29
CA LEU A 258 5.74 -4.48 -9.66
C LEU A 258 7.07 -4.56 -10.40
N TRP A 259 7.21 -5.64 -11.16
CA TRP A 259 8.46 -6.02 -11.80
C TRP A 259 8.18 -6.52 -13.21
N LYS A 260 9.14 -6.34 -14.10
CA LYS A 260 9.11 -6.86 -15.45
C LYS A 260 10.18 -7.92 -15.62
N VAL A 261 9.87 -9.00 -16.33
CA VAL A 261 10.86 -10.03 -16.63
C VAL A 261 11.80 -9.52 -17.72
N ALA A 262 13.02 -9.16 -17.34
CA ALA A 262 14.07 -8.76 -18.27
C ALA A 262 14.70 -9.98 -18.96
N LYS A 263 14.90 -11.08 -18.23
CA LYS A 263 15.46 -12.33 -18.79
C LYS A 263 14.90 -13.56 -18.08
N ARG A 264 14.57 -14.60 -18.84
CA ARG A 264 14.32 -15.95 -18.29
C ARG A 264 15.58 -16.78 -18.42
N VAL A 265 16.20 -17.13 -17.29
CA VAL A 265 17.43 -17.95 -17.25
C VAL A 265 17.08 -19.43 -17.38
N SER A 266 16.11 -19.90 -16.59
CA SER A 266 15.62 -21.27 -16.67
C SER A 266 14.22 -21.39 -16.07
N ALA A 267 13.49 -22.43 -16.45
CA ALA A 267 12.25 -22.79 -15.79
C ALA A 267 12.06 -24.30 -15.86
N THR A 268 12.12 -24.93 -14.70
CA THR A 268 12.04 -26.38 -14.52
C THR A 268 11.14 -26.68 -13.34
N ALA A 269 10.77 -27.94 -13.13
CA ALA A 269 10.04 -28.37 -11.93
C ALA A 269 10.79 -28.04 -10.61
N LYS A 270 12.11 -27.79 -10.66
CA LYS A 270 12.94 -27.45 -9.48
C LYS A 270 13.04 -25.95 -9.18
N GLY A 271 12.51 -25.10 -10.07
CA GLY A 271 12.65 -23.65 -9.94
C GLY A 271 12.57 -22.89 -11.26
N ILE A 272 12.12 -21.65 -11.16
CA ILE A 272 12.10 -20.64 -12.21
C ILE A 272 13.12 -19.58 -11.82
N ASN A 273 14.15 -19.40 -12.64
CA ASN A 273 15.20 -18.39 -12.42
C ASN A 273 15.01 -17.28 -13.45
N LEU A 274 14.79 -16.06 -12.96
CA LEU A 274 14.56 -14.87 -13.77
C LEU A 274 15.54 -13.76 -13.38
N ILE A 275 15.79 -12.86 -14.33
CA ILE A 275 16.27 -11.51 -14.03
C ILE A 275 15.06 -10.60 -14.21
N VAL A 276 14.71 -9.87 -13.15
CA VAL A 276 13.59 -8.93 -13.13
C VAL A 276 14.09 -7.52 -12.94
N GLU A 277 13.45 -6.56 -13.60
CA GLU A 277 13.69 -5.13 -13.42
C GLU A 277 12.45 -4.48 -12.81
N PRO A 278 12.60 -3.41 -12.01
CA PRO A 278 11.43 -2.74 -11.47
C PRO A 278 10.60 -2.14 -12.60
N ASP A 279 9.30 -2.35 -12.52
CA ASP A 279 8.33 -1.78 -13.45
C ASP A 279 7.76 -0.45 -12.94
N ASP A 280 8.11 -0.08 -11.71
CA ASP A 280 7.70 1.16 -11.06
C ASP A 280 8.88 2.14 -11.02
N ALA A 281 8.73 3.27 -11.71
CA ALA A 281 9.80 4.24 -12.00
C ALA A 281 10.51 4.84 -10.78
N GLY A 282 9.98 4.66 -9.57
CA GLY A 282 10.62 5.13 -8.33
C GLY A 282 11.34 4.04 -7.51
N MET A 283 11.39 2.79 -7.95
CA MET A 283 12.21 1.77 -7.27
C MET A 283 13.67 1.93 -7.66
N ALA A 284 14.52 2.38 -6.73
CA ALA A 284 15.97 2.56 -6.94
C ALA A 284 16.76 1.24 -7.10
N VAL A 285 16.07 0.10 -7.22
CA VAL A 285 16.68 -1.23 -7.29
C VAL A 285 17.04 -1.54 -8.74
N ARG A 286 18.20 -2.15 -8.96
CA ARG A 286 18.63 -2.57 -10.31
C ARG A 286 17.96 -3.89 -10.71
N ALA A 287 18.18 -4.30 -11.95
CA ALA A 287 17.84 -5.65 -12.38
C ALA A 287 18.38 -6.69 -11.37
N THR A 288 17.50 -7.58 -10.93
CA THR A 288 17.72 -8.46 -9.78
C THR A 288 17.46 -9.91 -10.18
N ASP A 289 18.32 -10.83 -9.75
CA ASP A 289 18.07 -12.26 -9.94
C ASP A 289 17.01 -12.73 -8.94
N VAL A 290 16.04 -13.52 -9.40
CA VAL A 290 15.01 -14.10 -8.55
C VAL A 290 14.85 -15.57 -8.86
N ARG A 291 14.67 -16.36 -7.80
CA ARG A 291 14.44 -17.80 -7.89
C ARG A 291 13.08 -18.12 -7.31
N ILE A 292 12.13 -18.51 -8.16
CA ILE A 292 10.72 -18.66 -7.82
C ILE A 292 10.33 -20.15 -7.87
N HIS A 293 9.48 -20.58 -6.95
CA HIS A 293 8.93 -21.94 -6.97
C HIS A 293 7.84 -22.06 -8.06
N PRO A 294 7.87 -23.09 -8.93
CA PRO A 294 6.88 -23.24 -10.01
C PRO A 294 5.42 -23.24 -9.56
N TYR A 295 5.14 -23.82 -8.39
CA TYR A 295 3.79 -23.90 -7.82
C TYR A 295 3.07 -22.56 -7.67
N LEU A 296 3.80 -21.45 -7.52
CA LEU A 296 3.21 -20.12 -7.44
C LEU A 296 2.50 -19.72 -8.74
N PHE A 297 2.92 -20.24 -9.89
CA PHE A 297 2.28 -20.01 -11.18
C PHE A 297 1.36 -21.17 -11.61
N GLU A 298 1.46 -22.33 -10.96
CA GLU A 298 0.57 -23.48 -11.18
C GLU A 298 -0.70 -23.42 -10.30
N GLY A 299 -0.80 -22.46 -9.37
CA GLY A 299 -1.92 -22.38 -8.42
C GLY A 299 -1.88 -23.43 -7.31
N ARG A 300 -0.69 -23.97 -7.03
CA ARG A 300 -0.42 -25.03 -6.05
C ARG A 300 0.35 -24.50 -4.84
N GLU A 301 0.26 -23.20 -4.57
CA GLU A 301 1.04 -22.56 -3.51
C GLU A 301 0.72 -23.08 -2.10
N THR A 302 -0.48 -23.65 -1.90
CA THR A 302 -0.91 -24.24 -0.63
C THR A 302 -0.25 -25.59 -0.35
N GLU A 303 0.36 -26.21 -1.35
CA GLU A 303 1.10 -27.48 -1.20
C GLU A 303 2.53 -27.27 -0.69
N LEU A 304 3.01 -26.02 -0.64
CA LEU A 304 4.35 -25.70 -0.17
C LEU A 304 4.40 -25.58 1.35
N ASP A 305 5.30 -26.34 1.98
CA ASP A 305 5.63 -26.09 3.37
C ASP A 305 6.46 -24.80 3.53
N TRP A 306 6.49 -24.26 4.76
CA TRP A 306 7.23 -23.04 5.06
C TRP A 306 8.75 -23.16 4.84
N LYS A 307 9.34 -24.34 5.09
CA LYS A 307 10.79 -24.57 5.00
C LYS A 307 11.27 -24.57 3.55
N GLU A 308 10.43 -25.02 2.63
CA GLU A 308 10.66 -24.95 1.19
C GLU A 308 10.39 -23.55 0.68
N LYS A 309 9.24 -22.98 1.05
CA LYS A 309 8.81 -21.64 0.62
C LYS A 309 9.86 -20.56 0.91
N ARG A 310 10.52 -20.61 2.07
CA ARG A 310 11.56 -19.62 2.43
C ARG A 310 12.78 -19.61 1.49
N LYS A 311 13.04 -20.69 0.75
CA LYS A 311 14.19 -20.83 -0.18
C LYS A 311 13.98 -20.09 -1.51
N PHE A 312 12.76 -19.63 -1.78
CA PHE A 312 12.37 -19.01 -3.04
C PHE A 312 11.88 -17.58 -2.82
N ASP A 313 12.08 -16.73 -3.82
CA ASP A 313 11.42 -15.45 -3.93
C ASP A 313 9.96 -15.67 -4.35
N GLU A 314 9.02 -14.91 -3.76
CA GLU A 314 7.59 -15.10 -4.04
C GLU A 314 7.10 -14.07 -5.05
N PHE A 315 6.70 -14.55 -6.21
CA PHE A 315 6.14 -13.76 -7.30
C PHE A 315 4.89 -14.43 -7.87
N ASP A 316 4.02 -13.61 -8.44
CA ASP A 316 2.89 -14.02 -9.26
C ASP A 316 2.73 -12.99 -10.41
N PHE A 317 1.83 -13.23 -11.36
CA PHE A 317 1.53 -12.25 -12.40
C PHE A 317 0.91 -10.97 -11.82
N GLY A 318 1.43 -9.83 -12.28
CA GLY A 318 1.15 -8.50 -11.73
C GLY A 318 0.18 -7.65 -12.56
N TYR A 319 -0.45 -8.18 -13.61
CA TYR A 319 -1.36 -7.39 -14.45
C TYR A 319 -2.63 -6.96 -13.71
N ALA A 320 -3.18 -7.87 -12.90
CA ALA A 320 -4.29 -7.61 -11.99
C ALA A 320 -3.91 -7.91 -10.54
N LEU A 321 -4.35 -7.04 -9.62
CA LEU A 321 -4.20 -7.19 -8.17
C LEU A 321 -5.56 -7.18 -7.48
N THR A 322 -5.67 -7.84 -6.32
CA THR A 322 -6.84 -7.62 -5.47
C THR A 322 -6.75 -6.26 -4.79
N VAL A 323 -7.89 -5.61 -4.51
CA VAL A 323 -7.90 -4.34 -3.78
C VAL A 323 -7.14 -4.44 -2.45
N HIS A 324 -7.30 -5.53 -1.70
CA HIS A 324 -6.52 -5.79 -0.48
C HIS A 324 -5.00 -5.76 -0.72
N LYS A 325 -4.51 -6.41 -1.79
CA LYS A 325 -3.07 -6.42 -2.14
C LYS A 325 -2.57 -5.08 -2.70
N SER A 326 -3.47 -4.18 -3.05
CA SER A 326 -3.14 -2.85 -3.57
C SER A 326 -2.98 -1.78 -2.48
N GLN A 327 -3.33 -2.08 -1.23
CA GLN A 327 -3.24 -1.14 -0.11
C GLN A 327 -1.80 -0.63 0.07
N GLY A 328 -1.66 0.68 0.28
CA GLY A 328 -0.37 1.37 0.34
C GLY A 328 0.32 1.58 -1.02
N SER A 329 -0.25 1.10 -2.13
CA SER A 329 0.20 1.44 -3.48
C SER A 329 -0.67 2.54 -4.09
N GLN A 330 -0.16 3.22 -5.12
CA GLN A 330 -0.87 4.26 -5.86
C GLN A 330 -0.39 4.23 -7.31
N TRP A 331 -1.31 4.44 -8.26
CA TRP A 331 -1.04 4.52 -9.70
C TRP A 331 -1.81 5.68 -10.32
N ASP A 332 -1.35 6.19 -11.46
CA ASP A 332 -1.99 7.33 -12.10
C ASP A 332 -3.31 6.92 -12.75
N ASN A 333 -3.32 5.81 -13.51
CA ASN A 333 -4.50 5.25 -14.17
C ASN A 333 -4.86 3.84 -13.67
N VAL A 334 -6.00 3.72 -12.98
CA VAL A 334 -6.51 2.45 -12.43
C VAL A 334 -7.77 1.99 -13.17
N TYR A 335 -7.84 0.70 -13.47
CA TYR A 335 -9.04 0.04 -13.97
C TYR A 335 -9.61 -0.88 -12.89
N LEU A 336 -10.69 -0.47 -12.24
CA LEU A 336 -11.30 -1.17 -11.10
C LEU A 336 -12.54 -1.94 -11.54
N PHE A 337 -12.48 -3.28 -11.47
CA PHE A 337 -13.66 -4.11 -11.54
C PHE A 337 -14.29 -4.21 -10.16
N ASP A 338 -15.46 -3.59 -9.99
CA ASP A 338 -16.15 -3.60 -8.72
C ASP A 338 -16.70 -5.00 -8.42
N GLU A 339 -16.20 -5.57 -7.33
CA GLU A 339 -16.67 -6.82 -6.74
C GLU A 339 -16.98 -6.61 -5.24
N SER A 340 -17.12 -5.35 -4.82
CA SER A 340 -17.31 -4.92 -3.42
C SER A 340 -18.51 -5.59 -2.75
N GLY A 341 -19.58 -5.88 -3.50
CA GLY A 341 -20.76 -6.60 -2.99
C GLY A 341 -20.45 -8.02 -2.46
N SER A 342 -19.25 -8.56 -2.71
CA SER A 342 -18.80 -9.83 -2.13
C SER A 342 -18.18 -9.71 -0.73
N PHE A 343 -18.08 -8.50 -0.18
CA PHE A 343 -17.38 -8.21 1.07
C PHE A 343 -18.30 -7.79 2.23
N GLY A 344 -19.62 -8.00 2.09
CA GLY A 344 -20.60 -7.81 3.17
C GLY A 344 -20.53 -6.42 3.80
N GLU A 345 -20.33 -6.36 5.12
CA GLU A 345 -20.22 -5.12 5.89
C GLU A 345 -19.03 -4.23 5.47
N HIS A 346 -18.02 -4.78 4.79
CA HIS A 346 -16.86 -4.04 4.28
C HIS A 346 -16.99 -3.65 2.80
N GLN A 347 -18.18 -3.77 2.19
CA GLN A 347 -18.42 -3.39 0.79
C GLN A 347 -17.93 -1.97 0.48
N SER A 348 -18.40 -0.98 1.25
CA SER A 348 -18.03 0.42 1.02
C SER A 348 -16.53 0.66 1.24
N ASN A 349 -15.94 0.06 2.29
CA ASN A 349 -14.49 0.15 2.54
C ASN A 349 -13.69 -0.44 1.38
N HIS A 350 -14.14 -1.56 0.81
CA HIS A 350 -13.49 -2.21 -0.32
C HIS A 350 -13.50 -1.31 -1.56
N LEU A 351 -14.67 -0.82 -1.95
CA LEU A 351 -14.79 0.05 -3.11
C LEU A 351 -14.03 1.37 -2.92
N TYR A 352 -14.14 1.99 -1.75
CA TYR A 352 -13.38 3.18 -1.36
C TYR A 352 -11.87 2.95 -1.43
N THR A 353 -11.38 1.82 -0.93
CA THR A 353 -9.95 1.49 -0.97
C THR A 353 -9.47 1.37 -2.41
N GLY A 354 -10.23 0.70 -3.28
CA GLY A 354 -9.92 0.57 -4.71
C GLY A 354 -9.90 1.92 -5.43
N LEU A 355 -10.89 2.77 -5.17
CA LEU A 355 -11.00 4.13 -5.70
C LEU A 355 -9.76 4.97 -5.38
N THR A 356 -9.34 4.96 -4.12
CA THR A 356 -8.23 5.79 -3.62
C THR A 356 -6.85 5.30 -4.04
N ARG A 357 -6.75 4.21 -4.82
CA ARG A 357 -5.48 3.79 -5.44
C ARG A 357 -5.13 4.59 -6.69
N ALA A 358 -6.12 5.22 -7.32
CA ALA A 358 -5.90 6.10 -8.48
C ALA A 358 -5.43 7.49 -8.02
N ALA A 359 -4.48 8.07 -8.74
CA ALA A 359 -4.03 9.46 -8.54
C ALA A 359 -4.65 10.42 -9.56
N GLU A 360 -4.73 10.02 -10.83
CA GLU A 360 -5.16 10.90 -11.93
C GLU A 360 -6.48 10.46 -12.55
N GLN A 361 -6.63 9.17 -12.84
CA GLN A 361 -7.75 8.61 -13.59
C GLN A 361 -8.18 7.25 -13.02
N ILE A 362 -9.50 7.03 -12.96
CA ILE A 362 -10.07 5.72 -12.68
C ILE A 362 -11.21 5.36 -13.61
N THR A 363 -11.20 4.12 -14.11
CA THR A 363 -12.38 3.50 -14.75
C THR A 363 -12.94 2.44 -13.81
N ILE A 364 -14.22 2.57 -13.45
CA ILE A 364 -14.91 1.67 -12.52
C ILE A 364 -15.93 0.87 -13.32
N VAL A 365 -15.87 -0.45 -13.22
CA VAL A 365 -16.83 -1.36 -13.83
C VAL A 365 -17.78 -1.87 -12.76
N VAL A 366 -19.04 -1.46 -12.84
CA VAL A 366 -20.12 -1.89 -11.93
C VAL A 366 -20.93 -3.05 -12.49
#